data_AF-A0A6S6XJL6-F1
#
_entry.id   AF-A0A6S6XJL6-F1
#
_cell.length_a   1.000
_cell.length_b   1.000
_cell.length_c   1.000
_cell.angle_alpha   90.00
_cell.angle_beta   90.00
_cell.angle_gamma   90.00
#
_symmetry.space_group_name_H-M   'P 1'
#
loop_
_entity.id
_entity.type
_entity.pdbx_description
1 polymer ?
#
loop_
_entity_poly.entity_id
_entity_poly.type
_entity_poly.pdbx_seq_one_letter_code
_entity_poly.pdbx_strand_id
1 'polypeptide(L)'
;MDAKYLAEIKARTEAATSGLWWPAECREGFAIYVRKGRNSTIIAKVFNTLSDTVFIANAKRDILALLAEVERLQKCLENSNEFRRRMEEKARKADSECATLKRALEGASKYIVEFGRVDYFLCDDIPQELHLKYQPKNDGNYENGPCIKCVQEYFIQKAQEAEK
;
A
#
# COMPACT_ATOMS: atom_id res chain seq x y z
N MET A 1 18.90 2.95 -0.26
CA MET A 1 19.86 3.61 0.63
C MET A 1 19.55 3.17 2.05
N ASP A 2 20.48 2.52 2.74
CA ASP A 2 20.25 2.08 4.11
C ASP A 2 20.47 3.24 5.11
N ALA A 3 20.03 3.03 6.36
CA ALA A 3 20.14 4.03 7.42
C ALA A 3 21.61 4.37 7.74
N LYS A 4 22.53 3.41 7.58
CA LYS A 4 23.95 3.57 7.85
C LYS A 4 24.57 4.56 6.85
N TYR A 5 24.34 4.38 5.57
CA TYR A 5 24.85 5.24 4.52
C TYR A 5 24.28 6.67 4.61
N LEU A 6 22.99 6.80 4.97
CA LEU A 6 22.38 8.11 5.21
C LEU A 6 23.05 8.84 6.39
N ALA A 7 23.31 8.11 7.49
CA ALA A 7 24.01 8.64 8.65
C ALA A 7 25.45 9.06 8.31
N GLU A 8 26.16 8.31 7.47
CA GLU A 8 27.51 8.66 7.01
C GLU A 8 27.53 9.95 6.16
N ILE A 9 26.54 10.17 5.30
CA ILE A 9 26.43 11.43 4.54
C ILE A 9 26.12 12.59 5.49
N LYS A 10 25.19 12.42 6.44
CA LYS A 10 24.89 13.42 7.46
C LYS A 10 26.13 13.79 8.27
N ALA A 11 26.86 12.80 8.79
CA ALA A 11 28.07 13.02 9.57
C ALA A 11 29.12 13.81 8.78
N ARG A 12 29.35 13.48 7.50
CA ARG A 12 30.26 14.27 6.64
C ARG A 12 29.77 15.70 6.43
N THR A 13 28.46 15.87 6.28
CA THR A 13 27.83 17.17 6.09
C THR A 13 27.89 18.03 7.34
N GLU A 14 27.72 17.45 8.52
CA GLU A 14 27.84 18.09 9.84
C GLU A 14 29.29 18.41 10.21
N ALA A 15 30.23 17.54 9.85
CA ALA A 15 31.67 17.76 10.03
C ALA A 15 32.22 18.86 9.11
N ALA A 16 31.55 19.15 7.99
CA ALA A 16 31.90 20.27 7.13
C ALA A 16 31.72 21.60 7.89
N THR A 17 32.58 22.58 7.60
CA THR A 17 32.58 23.88 8.29
C THR A 17 31.18 24.51 8.33
N SER A 18 30.70 24.82 9.53
CA SER A 18 29.36 25.38 9.74
C SER A 18 29.26 26.84 9.26
N GLY A 19 28.03 27.27 8.96
CA GLY A 19 27.73 28.63 8.50
C GLY A 19 27.52 28.74 7.00
N LEU A 20 27.16 29.94 6.55
CA LEU A 20 26.94 30.23 5.13
C LEU A 20 28.27 30.22 4.38
N TRP A 21 28.34 29.43 3.31
CA TRP A 21 29.46 29.41 2.38
C TRP A 21 29.15 30.37 1.24
N TRP A 22 30.12 31.20 0.86
CA TRP A 22 29.97 32.05 -0.33
C TRP A 22 31.24 32.05 -1.16
N PRO A 23 31.10 32.16 -2.49
CA PRO A 23 32.23 32.31 -3.40
C PRO A 23 32.75 33.75 -3.36
N ALA A 24 34.06 33.93 -3.45
CA ALA A 24 34.66 35.23 -3.74
C ALA A 24 36.02 35.07 -4.42
N GLU A 25 36.46 36.13 -5.10
CA GLU A 25 37.78 36.23 -5.69
C GLU A 25 38.86 36.45 -4.60
N CYS A 26 40.06 35.95 -4.85
CA CYS A 26 41.24 36.12 -4.01
C CYS A 26 42.49 36.26 -4.90
N ARG A 27 43.65 36.58 -4.31
CA ARG A 27 44.90 36.81 -5.06
C ARG A 27 45.32 35.64 -5.98
N GLU A 28 44.89 34.43 -5.68
CA GLU A 28 45.31 33.21 -6.37
C GLU A 28 44.18 32.60 -7.24
N GLY A 29 43.05 33.29 -7.42
CA GLY A 29 41.89 32.78 -8.16
C GLY A 29 40.61 32.90 -7.35
N PHE A 30 39.76 31.87 -7.34
CA PHE A 30 38.49 31.89 -6.59
C PHE A 30 38.57 31.03 -5.33
N ALA A 31 37.77 31.35 -4.32
CA ALA A 31 37.75 30.62 -3.06
C ALA A 31 36.35 30.57 -2.44
N ILE A 32 36.13 29.56 -1.60
CA ILE A 32 34.96 29.47 -0.73
C ILE A 32 35.32 30.08 0.61
N TYR A 33 34.52 31.05 1.02
CA TYR A 33 34.62 31.69 2.32
C TYR A 33 33.49 31.23 3.23
N VAL A 34 33.77 31.28 4.53
CA VAL A 34 32.78 31.12 5.59
C VAL A 34 32.97 32.20 6.64
N ARG A 35 31.87 32.62 7.27
CA ARG A 35 31.89 33.64 8.31
C ARG A 35 32.19 32.99 9.66
N LYS A 36 33.22 33.48 10.35
CA LYS A 36 33.56 33.12 11.73
C LYS A 36 33.55 34.39 12.59
N GLY A 37 32.38 34.69 13.17
CA GLY A 37 32.17 35.91 13.95
C GLY A 37 32.23 37.18 13.09
N ARG A 38 33.17 38.08 13.40
CA ARG A 38 33.42 39.31 12.61
C ARG A 38 34.37 39.10 11.44
N ASN A 39 35.05 37.95 11.38
CA ASN A 39 36.04 37.64 10.35
C ASN A 39 35.50 36.60 9.36
N SER A 40 36.10 36.56 8.17
CA SER A 40 35.89 35.50 7.18
C SER A 40 37.13 34.62 7.05
N THR A 41 36.94 33.34 6.76
CA THR A 41 38.04 32.38 6.55
C THR A 41 37.83 31.63 5.24
N ILE A 42 38.92 31.41 4.50
CA ILE A 42 38.92 30.56 3.30
C ILE A 42 38.89 29.10 3.75
N ILE A 43 37.94 28.32 3.23
CA ILE A 43 37.81 26.88 3.52
C ILE A 43 38.17 25.99 2.33
N ALA A 44 38.17 26.54 1.12
CA ALA A 44 38.63 25.88 -0.09
C ALA A 44 39.12 26.91 -1.11
N LYS A 45 40.28 26.67 -1.74
CA LYS A 45 40.75 27.43 -2.90
C LYS A 45 40.38 26.67 -4.17
N VAL A 46 39.78 27.36 -5.12
CA VAL A 46 39.29 26.82 -6.39
C VAL A 46 39.88 27.68 -7.49
N PHE A 47 40.99 27.23 -8.05
CA PHE A 47 41.85 28.00 -8.98
C PHE A 47 41.25 28.17 -10.38
N ASN A 48 40.09 27.57 -10.66
CA ASN A 48 39.49 27.55 -11.99
C ASN A 48 38.54 28.73 -12.23
N THR A 49 37.27 28.60 -11.81
CA THR A 49 36.22 29.57 -12.16
C THR A 49 35.35 29.95 -10.96
N LEU A 50 34.75 31.15 -11.03
CA LEU A 50 33.71 31.55 -10.09
C LEU A 50 32.52 30.57 -10.10
N SER A 51 32.18 30.00 -11.26
CA SER A 51 31.10 29.02 -11.40
C SER A 51 31.33 27.78 -10.54
N ASP A 52 32.55 27.25 -10.49
CA ASP A 52 32.89 26.08 -9.67
C ASP A 52 32.73 26.40 -8.18
N THR A 53 33.11 27.60 -7.75
CA THR A 53 32.91 28.02 -6.36
C THR A 53 31.42 28.21 -6.00
N VAL A 54 30.63 28.74 -6.93
CA VAL A 54 29.17 28.85 -6.77
C VAL A 54 28.55 27.46 -6.64
N PHE A 55 28.96 26.51 -7.48
CA PHE A 55 28.50 25.13 -7.43
C PHE A 55 28.79 24.49 -6.06
N ILE A 56 30.02 24.60 -5.54
CA ILE A 56 30.41 24.05 -4.24
C ILE A 56 29.59 24.68 -3.09
N ALA A 57 29.42 26.00 -3.10
CA ALA A 57 28.64 26.70 -2.09
C ALA A 57 27.16 26.26 -2.09
N ASN A 58 26.56 26.14 -3.28
CA ASN A 58 25.17 25.66 -3.42
C ASN A 58 25.04 24.19 -3.05
N ALA A 59 25.99 23.32 -3.45
CA ALA A 59 25.96 21.90 -3.15
C ALA A 59 25.87 21.63 -1.64
N LYS A 60 26.58 22.42 -0.81
CA LYS A 60 26.47 22.31 0.65
C LYS A 60 25.05 22.55 1.18
N ARG A 61 24.33 23.52 0.62
CA ARG A 61 22.93 23.81 0.97
C ARG A 61 22.01 22.72 0.44
N ASP A 62 22.19 22.33 -0.81
CA ASP A 62 21.29 21.41 -1.51
C ASP A 62 21.38 20.00 -0.90
N ILE A 63 22.57 19.54 -0.48
CA ILE A 63 22.74 18.27 0.25
C ILE A 63 21.86 18.23 1.51
N LEU A 64 21.79 19.31 2.30
CA LEU A 64 20.96 19.35 3.51
C LEU A 64 19.47 19.23 3.17
N ALA A 65 19.01 19.94 2.13
CA ALA A 65 17.62 19.86 1.69
C ALA A 65 17.27 18.45 1.17
N LEU A 66 18.18 17.84 0.40
CA LEU A 66 18.01 16.48 -0.11
C LEU A 66 17.98 15.43 1.01
N LEU A 67 18.83 15.58 2.04
CA LEU A 67 18.82 14.69 3.20
C LEU A 67 17.48 14.73 3.94
N ALA A 68 16.94 15.94 4.17
CA ALA A 68 15.64 16.11 4.81
C ALA A 68 14.50 15.48 3.98
N GLU A 69 14.58 15.60 2.65
CA GLU A 69 13.60 14.98 1.75
C GLU A 69 13.70 13.46 1.74
N VAL A 70 14.91 12.88 1.81
CA VAL A 70 15.10 11.43 1.95
C VAL A 70 14.46 10.92 3.24
N GLU A 71 14.64 11.61 4.37
CA GLU A 71 14.01 11.23 5.64
C GLU A 71 12.48 11.28 5.55
N ARG A 72 11.95 12.35 4.94
CA ARG A 72 10.51 12.48 4.72
C ARG A 72 9.96 11.33 3.88
N LEU A 73 10.65 10.97 2.80
CA LEU A 73 10.27 9.87 1.92
C LEU A 73 10.38 8.51 2.61
N GLN A 74 11.40 8.28 3.44
CA GLN A 74 11.53 7.06 4.25
C GLN A 74 10.33 6.90 5.19
N LYS A 75 9.94 7.97 5.88
CA LYS A 75 8.74 7.96 6.75
C LYS A 75 7.45 7.72 5.97
N CYS A 76 7.30 8.34 4.80
CA CYS A 76 6.15 8.08 3.92
C CYS A 76 6.09 6.61 3.47
N LEU A 77 7.24 6.01 3.16
CA LEU A 77 7.33 4.61 2.75
C LEU A 77 6.96 3.66 3.90
N GLU A 78 7.42 3.93 5.12
CA GLU A 78 7.06 3.17 6.32
C GLU A 78 5.55 3.18 6.55
N ASN A 79 4.93 4.35 6.53
CA ASN A 79 3.48 4.50 6.69
C ASN A 79 2.69 3.77 5.58
N SER A 80 3.15 3.87 4.33
CA SER A 80 2.53 3.19 3.20
C SER A 80 2.61 1.67 3.34
N ASN A 81 3.76 1.15 3.78
CA ASN A 81 3.93 -0.28 4.05
C ASN A 81 3.06 -0.77 5.20
N GLU A 82 2.94 0.01 6.27
CA GLU A 82 2.06 -0.34 7.38
C GLU A 82 0.59 -0.38 6.94
N PHE A 83 0.15 0.64 6.19
CA PHE A 83 -1.19 0.68 5.63
C PHE A 83 -1.46 -0.53 4.73
N ARG A 84 -0.53 -0.83 3.81
CA ARG A 84 -0.61 -2.00 2.93
C ARG A 84 -0.74 -3.30 3.72
N ARG A 85 0.10 -3.50 4.75
CA ARG A 85 0.03 -4.68 5.62
C ARG A 85 -1.34 -4.84 6.29
N ARG A 86 -1.91 -3.75 6.81
CA ARG A 86 -3.25 -3.77 7.43
C ARG A 86 -4.34 -4.13 6.41
N MET A 87 -4.22 -3.64 5.17
CA MET A 87 -5.17 -3.95 4.10
C MET A 87 -5.05 -5.40 3.64
N GLU A 88 -3.83 -5.92 3.50
CA GLU A 88 -3.58 -7.34 3.19
C GLU A 88 -4.14 -8.27 4.26
N GLU A 89 -3.99 -7.92 5.54
CA GLU A 89 -4.54 -8.69 6.65
C GLU A 89 -6.08 -8.68 6.63
N LYS A 90 -6.70 -7.52 6.40
CA LYS A 90 -8.15 -7.41 6.25
C LYS A 90 -8.68 -8.21 5.06
N ALA A 91 -8.01 -8.14 3.91
CA ALA A 91 -8.37 -8.90 2.72
C ALA A 91 -8.28 -10.41 2.98
N ARG A 92 -7.18 -10.88 3.58
CA ARG A 92 -7.01 -12.29 3.95
C ARG A 92 -8.08 -12.77 4.93
N LYS A 93 -8.47 -11.93 5.89
CA LYS A 93 -9.54 -12.24 6.84
C LYS A 93 -10.88 -12.36 6.11
N ALA A 94 -11.21 -11.39 5.25
CA ALA A 94 -12.43 -11.40 4.45
C ALA A 94 -12.49 -12.63 3.53
N ASP A 95 -11.39 -13.01 2.89
CA ASP A 95 -11.31 -14.21 2.04
C ASP A 95 -11.55 -15.49 2.87
N SER A 96 -10.96 -15.58 4.06
CA SER A 96 -11.15 -16.71 4.97
C SER A 96 -12.59 -16.81 5.49
N GLU A 97 -13.19 -15.68 5.85
CA GLU A 97 -14.60 -15.58 6.26
C GLU A 97 -15.52 -15.97 5.09
N CYS A 98 -15.29 -15.44 3.89
CA CYS A 98 -16.04 -15.79 2.68
C CYS A 98 -15.94 -17.29 2.35
N ALA A 99 -14.75 -17.88 2.44
CA ALA A 99 -14.55 -19.32 2.19
C ALA A 99 -15.26 -20.19 3.25
N THR A 100 -15.33 -19.72 4.49
CA THR A 100 -16.05 -20.39 5.57
C THR A 100 -17.56 -20.30 5.35
N LEU A 101 -18.07 -19.13 5.01
CA LEU A 101 -19.49 -18.92 4.71
C LEU A 101 -19.94 -19.73 3.49
N LYS A 102 -19.13 -19.79 2.43
CA LYS A 102 -19.42 -20.64 1.25
C LYS A 102 -19.54 -22.12 1.63
N ARG A 103 -18.62 -22.64 2.44
CA ARG A 103 -18.67 -24.03 2.92
C ARG A 103 -19.86 -24.29 3.86
N ALA A 104 -20.18 -23.34 4.74
CA ALA A 104 -21.34 -23.43 5.61
C ALA A 104 -22.65 -23.44 4.80
N LEU A 105 -22.77 -22.56 3.81
CA LEU A 105 -23.91 -22.50 2.91
C LEU A 105 -24.07 -23.80 2.11
N GLU A 106 -22.97 -24.36 1.59
CA GLU A 106 -22.97 -25.67 0.93
C GLU A 106 -23.44 -26.79 1.87
N GLY A 107 -22.90 -26.86 3.09
CA GLY A 107 -23.31 -27.85 4.09
C GLY A 107 -24.78 -27.73 4.47
N ALA A 108 -25.26 -26.51 4.72
CA ALA A 108 -26.66 -26.25 5.05
C ALA A 108 -27.60 -26.59 3.89
N SER A 109 -27.23 -26.19 2.66
CA SER A 109 -28.02 -26.48 1.46
C SER A 109 -28.07 -27.98 1.19
N LYS A 110 -26.95 -28.69 1.34
CA LYS A 110 -26.89 -30.15 1.23
C LYS A 110 -27.79 -30.82 2.27
N TYR A 111 -27.71 -30.39 3.53
CA TYR A 111 -28.57 -30.91 4.60
C TYR A 111 -30.05 -30.71 4.29
N ILE A 112 -30.46 -29.51 3.86
CA ILE A 112 -31.85 -29.18 3.50
C ILE A 112 -32.37 -30.11 2.38
N VAL A 113 -31.54 -30.34 1.36
CA VAL A 113 -31.87 -31.21 0.23
C VAL A 113 -31.96 -32.68 0.66
N GLU A 114 -30.95 -33.19 1.38
CA GLU A 114 -30.89 -34.58 1.85
C GLU A 114 -31.98 -34.91 2.87
N PHE A 115 -32.40 -33.94 3.68
CA PHE A 115 -33.50 -34.11 4.64
C PHE A 115 -34.88 -34.22 3.94
N GLY A 116 -34.94 -34.07 2.61
CA GLY A 116 -36.12 -34.37 1.80
C GLY A 116 -37.26 -33.38 1.96
N ARG A 117 -36.97 -32.14 2.39
CA ARG A 117 -37.99 -31.12 2.67
C ARG A 117 -38.08 -30.02 1.62
N VAL A 118 -37.24 -30.06 0.58
CA VAL A 118 -37.17 -29.00 -0.43
C VAL A 118 -38.46 -28.91 -1.24
N ASP A 119 -38.98 -30.03 -1.75
CA ASP A 119 -40.23 -30.02 -2.53
C ASP A 119 -41.45 -29.56 -1.74
N TYR A 120 -41.49 -29.84 -0.43
CA TYR A 120 -42.66 -29.50 0.38
C TYR A 120 -42.64 -28.05 0.91
N PHE A 121 -41.46 -27.48 1.17
CA PHE A 121 -41.34 -26.20 1.89
C PHE A 121 -40.59 -25.10 1.13
N LEU A 122 -39.81 -25.43 0.10
CA LEU A 122 -38.88 -24.47 -0.54
C LEU A 122 -39.08 -24.36 -2.05
N CYS A 123 -39.55 -25.40 -2.74
CA CYS A 123 -39.75 -25.36 -4.18
C CYS A 123 -40.77 -24.30 -4.61
N ASP A 124 -41.82 -24.07 -3.82
CA ASP A 124 -42.83 -23.04 -4.12
C ASP A 124 -42.32 -21.60 -3.86
N ASP A 125 -41.38 -21.43 -2.94
CA ASP A 125 -40.81 -20.12 -2.58
C ASP A 125 -39.64 -19.71 -3.49
N ILE A 126 -38.94 -20.68 -4.08
CA ILE A 126 -37.84 -20.43 -5.00
C ILE A 126 -38.44 -20.05 -6.37
N PRO A 127 -38.03 -18.91 -6.97
CA PRO A 127 -38.51 -18.51 -8.28
C PRO A 127 -38.28 -19.58 -9.35
N GLN A 128 -39.30 -19.85 -10.18
CA GLN A 128 -39.23 -20.86 -11.25
C GLN A 128 -38.02 -20.66 -12.18
N GLU A 129 -37.64 -19.41 -12.46
CA GLU A 129 -36.45 -19.09 -13.25
C GLU A 129 -35.15 -19.62 -12.62
N LEU A 130 -35.05 -19.61 -11.29
CA LEU A 130 -33.89 -20.11 -10.56
C LEU A 130 -33.86 -21.64 -10.54
N HIS A 131 -35.03 -22.29 -10.43
CA HIS A 131 -35.17 -23.74 -10.61
C HIS A 131 -34.71 -24.15 -12.01
N LEU A 132 -35.23 -23.51 -13.06
CA LEU A 132 -34.90 -23.86 -14.45
C LEU A 132 -33.43 -23.60 -14.81
N LYS A 133 -32.78 -22.63 -14.15
CA LYS A 133 -31.34 -22.34 -14.32
C LYS A 133 -30.45 -23.52 -13.92
N TYR A 134 -30.79 -24.21 -12.84
CA TYR A 134 -29.98 -25.33 -12.31
C TYR A 134 -30.59 -26.71 -12.56
N GLN A 135 -31.89 -26.78 -12.84
CA GLN A 135 -32.66 -27.98 -13.15
C GLN A 135 -33.61 -27.73 -14.34
N PRO A 136 -33.09 -27.70 -15.59
CA PRO A 136 -33.90 -27.37 -16.77
C PRO A 136 -35.05 -28.34 -17.06
N LYS A 137 -34.99 -29.57 -16.53
CA LYS A 137 -36.02 -30.60 -16.75
C LYS A 137 -37.07 -30.68 -15.65
N ASN A 138 -36.84 -30.03 -14.49
CA ASN A 138 -37.66 -30.04 -13.26
C ASN A 138 -38.73 -31.15 -13.23
N ASP A 139 -38.25 -32.40 -13.23
CA ASP A 139 -39.07 -33.60 -13.39
C ASP A 139 -39.29 -34.33 -12.05
N GLY A 140 -39.02 -33.64 -10.93
CA GLY A 140 -39.04 -34.24 -9.59
C GLY A 140 -37.98 -35.33 -9.38
N ASN A 141 -37.05 -35.50 -10.32
CA ASN A 141 -35.99 -36.49 -10.22
C ASN A 141 -34.76 -35.90 -9.52
N TYR A 142 -34.65 -36.20 -8.23
CA TYR A 142 -33.53 -35.78 -7.37
C TYR A 142 -32.17 -36.35 -7.81
N GLU A 143 -32.14 -37.34 -8.71
CA GLU A 143 -30.90 -37.88 -9.29
C GLU A 143 -30.36 -37.01 -10.45
N ASN A 144 -31.16 -36.09 -11.02
CA ASN A 144 -30.80 -35.29 -12.21
C ASN A 144 -29.85 -34.10 -11.93
N GLY A 145 -29.41 -33.89 -10.68
CA GLY A 145 -28.47 -32.82 -10.32
C GLY A 145 -29.05 -31.75 -9.37
N PRO A 146 -28.18 -30.97 -8.71
CA PRO A 146 -28.36 -30.68 -7.29
C PRO A 146 -29.27 -29.48 -7.00
N CYS A 147 -30.39 -29.72 -6.29
CA CYS A 147 -31.17 -28.69 -5.59
C CYS A 147 -30.29 -27.82 -4.66
N ILE A 148 -29.09 -28.29 -4.34
CA ILE A 148 -28.11 -27.57 -3.52
C ILE A 148 -27.80 -26.19 -4.15
N LYS A 149 -27.61 -26.11 -5.48
CA LYS A 149 -27.25 -24.84 -6.14
C LYS A 149 -28.42 -23.85 -6.19
N CYS A 150 -29.66 -24.31 -6.41
CA CYS A 150 -30.82 -23.41 -6.38
C CYS A 150 -31.09 -22.91 -4.96
N VAL A 151 -30.98 -23.78 -3.94
CA VAL A 151 -31.10 -23.39 -2.52
C VAL A 151 -29.99 -22.40 -2.12
N GLN A 152 -28.74 -22.62 -2.55
CA GLN A 152 -27.63 -21.70 -2.31
C GLN A 152 -27.91 -20.30 -2.88
N GLU A 153 -28.27 -20.21 -4.16
CA GLU A 153 -28.51 -18.91 -4.79
C GLU A 153 -29.75 -18.21 -4.23
N TYR A 154 -30.80 -18.95 -3.88
CA TYR A 154 -31.99 -18.40 -3.22
C TYR A 154 -31.63 -17.72 -1.90
N PHE A 155 -30.87 -18.39 -1.03
CA PHE A 155 -30.45 -17.79 0.24
C PHE A 155 -29.46 -16.64 0.08
N ILE A 156 -28.62 -16.66 -0.97
CA ILE A 156 -27.77 -15.51 -1.30
C ILE A 156 -28.62 -14.30 -1.70
N GLN A 157 -29.63 -14.49 -2.57
CA GLN A 157 -30.54 -13.41 -2.97
C GLN A 157 -31.31 -12.86 -1.77
N LYS A 158 -31.83 -13.74 -0.89
CA LYS A 158 -32.52 -13.33 0.34
C LYS A 158 -31.63 -12.53 1.28
N ALA A 159 -30.37 -12.91 1.44
CA ALA A 159 -29.41 -12.14 2.25
C ALA A 159 -29.16 -10.74 1.66
N GLN A 160 -29.00 -10.64 0.33
CA GLN A 160 -28.82 -9.36 -0.37
C GLN A 160 -30.06 -8.46 -0.31
N GLU A 161 -31.26 -9.06 -0.31
CA GLU A 161 -32.54 -8.34 -0.13
C GLU A 161 -32.64 -7.76 1.28
N ALA A 162 -32.20 -8.49 2.31
CA ALA A 162 -32.24 -8.07 3.70
C ALA A 162 -31.21 -6.97 4.06
N GLU A 163 -30.17 -6.78 3.25
CA GLU A 163 -29.16 -5.72 3.41
C GLU A 163 -29.58 -4.36 2.82
N LYS A 164 -30.70 -4.31 2.06
CA LYS A 164 -31.26 -3.09 1.48
C LYS A 164 -32.24 -2.39 2.41
#